data_AF-A0A0D6JDX0-F1
#
_entry.id   AF-A0A0D6JDX0-F1
#
_cell.length_a   1.000
_cell.length_b   1.000
_cell.length_c   1.000
_cell.angle_alpha   90.00
_cell.angle_beta   90.00
_cell.angle_gamma   90.00
#
_symmetry.space_group_name_H-M   'P 1'
#
loop_
_entity.id
_entity.type
_entity.pdbx_description
1 polymer ?
#
loop_
_entity_poly.entity_id
_entity_poly.type
_entity_poly.pdbx_seq_one_letter_code
_entity_poly.pdbx_strand_id
1 'polypeptide(L)'
;MDEDNMNRKERRAARKAGHLDSAAFLKVADKFIDLANRENARVKATDLHNAFLYAAARYNAFVANTVLEVENHEEFVQTMVKQYAEMLRQNLADPNLAAKPE
;
A
#
# COMPACT_ATOMS: atom_id res chain seq x y z
N MET A 1 2.20 16.53 -12.59
CA MET A 1 1.07 16.97 -13.44
C MET A 1 -0.19 16.65 -12.66
N ASP A 2 -0.97 17.67 -12.29
CA ASP A 2 -2.19 17.48 -11.50
C ASP A 2 -3.25 16.72 -12.33
N GLU A 3 -3.74 15.59 -11.79
CA GLU A 3 -4.67 14.68 -12.49
C GLU A 3 -5.99 15.34 -12.89
N ASP A 4 -6.36 16.43 -12.22
CA ASP A 4 -7.61 17.19 -12.45
C ASP A 4 -7.66 17.85 -13.83
N ASN A 5 -6.53 17.99 -14.52
CA ASN A 5 -6.46 18.64 -15.84
C ASN A 5 -6.46 17.66 -17.03
N MET A 6 -6.58 16.34 -16.80
CA MET A 6 -6.56 15.33 -17.87
C MET A 6 -7.94 15.08 -18.48
N ASN A 7 -8.02 15.00 -19.81
CA ASN A 7 -9.22 14.60 -20.53
C ASN A 7 -9.53 13.10 -20.29
N ARG A 8 -10.81 12.71 -20.38
CA ARG A 8 -11.31 11.34 -20.27
C ARG A 8 -10.54 10.32 -21.13
N LYS A 9 -10.04 10.72 -22.30
CA LYS A 9 -9.21 9.84 -23.17
C LYS A 9 -7.84 9.58 -22.55
N GLU A 10 -7.20 10.59 -21.98
CA GLU A 10 -5.90 10.50 -21.29
C GLU A 10 -6.02 9.70 -20.01
N ARG A 11 -7.07 9.92 -19.21
CA ARG A 11 -7.36 9.08 -18.02
C ARG A 11 -7.53 7.60 -18.37
N ARG A 12 -8.18 7.30 -19.50
CA ARG A 12 -8.33 5.91 -19.99
C ARG A 12 -7.02 5.31 -20.47
N ALA A 13 -6.18 6.10 -21.14
CA ALA A 13 -4.86 5.66 -21.58
C ALA A 13 -3.91 5.43 -20.39
N ALA A 14 -3.91 6.33 -19.39
CA ALA A 14 -3.14 6.20 -18.15
C ALA A 14 -3.53 4.94 -17.35
N ARG A 15 -4.83 4.67 -17.21
CA ARG A 15 -5.32 3.41 -16.61
C ARG A 15 -4.89 2.18 -17.41
N LYS A 16 -4.88 2.26 -18.74
CA LYS A 16 -4.38 1.17 -19.60
C LYS A 16 -2.86 0.98 -19.50
N ALA A 17 -2.12 2.04 -19.17
CA ALA A 17 -0.68 2.02 -18.89
C ALA A 17 -0.34 1.60 -17.44
N GLY A 18 -1.36 1.25 -16.62
CA GLY A 18 -1.16 0.78 -15.25
C GLY A 18 -1.02 1.89 -14.20
N HIS A 19 -1.24 3.16 -14.56
CA HIS A 19 -1.30 4.24 -13.57
C HIS A 19 -2.61 4.16 -12.77
N LEU A 20 -2.48 4.14 -11.44
CA LEU A 20 -3.62 4.06 -10.54
C LEU A 20 -3.96 5.47 -10.04
N ASP A 21 -5.18 5.93 -10.30
CA ASP A 21 -5.75 7.06 -9.57
C ASP A 21 -6.01 6.65 -8.10
N SER A 22 -6.24 7.61 -7.20
CA SER A 22 -6.41 7.35 -5.76
C SER A 22 -7.46 6.28 -5.45
N ALA A 23 -8.59 6.28 -6.17
CA ALA A 23 -9.65 5.30 -5.98
C ALA A 23 -9.24 3.89 -6.45
N ALA A 24 -8.54 3.80 -7.58
CA ALA A 24 -7.99 2.55 -8.09
C ALA A 24 -6.87 2.01 -7.19
N PHE A 25 -6.04 2.89 -6.62
CA PHE A 25 -5.01 2.53 -5.65
C PHE A 25 -5.63 1.90 -4.39
N LEU A 26 -6.61 2.55 -3.77
CA LEU A 26 -7.30 2.02 -2.60
C LEU A 26 -7.94 0.66 -2.88
N LYS A 27 -8.62 0.51 -4.02
CA LYS A 27 -9.17 -0.80 -4.44
C LYS A 27 -8.13 -1.90 -4.61
N VAL A 28 -6.90 -1.56 -4.96
CA VAL A 28 -5.81 -2.54 -5.03
C VAL A 28 -5.28 -2.85 -3.63
N ALA A 29 -5.13 -1.83 -2.77
CA ALA A 29 -4.74 -1.99 -1.38
C ALA A 29 -5.73 -2.90 -0.62
N ASP A 30 -7.03 -2.71 -0.82
CA ASP A 30 -8.10 -3.51 -0.20
C ASP A 30 -7.96 -5.01 -0.51
N LYS A 31 -7.45 -5.39 -1.69
CA LYS A 31 -7.24 -6.81 -2.03
C LYS A 31 -6.21 -7.49 -1.13
N PHE A 32 -5.20 -6.75 -0.66
CA PHE A 32 -4.24 -7.27 0.30
C PHE A 32 -4.86 -7.44 1.68
N ILE A 33 -5.78 -6.54 2.07
CA ILE A 33 -6.55 -6.64 3.30
C ILE A 33 -7.52 -7.83 3.24
N ASP A 34 -8.22 -8.02 2.12
CA ASP A 34 -9.08 -9.19 1.89
C ASP A 34 -8.30 -10.51 2.00
N LEU A 35 -7.08 -10.54 1.46
CA LEU A 35 -6.19 -11.70 1.62
C LEU A 35 -5.84 -11.93 3.09
N ALA A 36 -5.42 -10.89 3.82
CA ALA A 36 -5.13 -11.00 5.24
C ALA A 36 -6.35 -11.47 6.03
N ASN A 37 -7.54 -10.93 5.77
CA ASN A 37 -8.79 -11.34 6.44
C ASN A 37 -9.11 -12.82 6.22
N ARG A 38 -8.82 -13.37 5.03
CA ARG A 38 -8.98 -14.81 4.78
C ARG A 38 -7.98 -15.65 5.57
N GLU A 39 -6.72 -15.22 5.65
CA GLU A 39 -5.69 -15.92 6.44
C GLU A 39 -5.95 -15.85 7.95
N ASN A 40 -6.54 -14.75 8.42
CA ASN A 40 -6.88 -14.54 9.84
C ASN A 40 -7.91 -15.57 10.37
N ALA A 41 -8.61 -16.28 9.49
CA ALA A 41 -9.48 -17.40 9.89
C ALA A 41 -8.69 -18.59 10.46
N ARG A 42 -7.38 -18.66 10.19
CA ARG A 42 -6.51 -19.79 10.56
C ARG A 42 -5.25 -19.36 11.33
N VAL A 43 -4.83 -18.12 11.17
CA VAL A 43 -3.64 -17.54 11.80
C VAL A 43 -4.06 -16.44 12.77
N LYS A 44 -3.41 -16.34 13.93
CA LYS A 44 -3.70 -15.25 14.87
C LYS A 44 -3.37 -13.90 14.25
N ALA A 45 -4.24 -12.90 14.45
CA ALA A 45 -4.02 -11.55 13.95
C ALA A 45 -2.65 -10.96 14.35
N THR A 46 -2.16 -11.27 15.56
CA THR A 46 -0.84 -10.87 16.08
C THR A 46 0.33 -11.43 15.27
N ASP A 47 0.19 -12.65 14.76
CA ASP A 47 1.23 -13.28 13.94
C ASP A 47 1.08 -12.82 12.48
N LEU A 48 -0.17 -12.70 12.02
CA LEU A 48 -0.49 -12.31 10.66
C LEU A 48 -0.05 -10.88 10.32
N HIS A 49 -0.23 -9.90 11.22
CA HIS A 49 0.21 -8.53 10.92
C HIS A 49 1.74 -8.43 10.78
N ASN A 50 2.49 -9.24 11.54
CA ASN A 50 3.95 -9.32 11.43
C ASN A 50 4.37 -10.00 10.12
N ALA A 51 3.66 -11.07 9.72
CA ALA A 51 3.86 -11.70 8.42
C ALA A 51 3.57 -10.72 7.26
N PHE A 52 2.52 -9.89 7.41
CA PHE A 52 2.17 -8.87 6.43
C PHE A 52 3.25 -7.78 6.30
N LEU A 53 3.79 -7.29 7.42
CA LEU A 53 4.91 -6.34 7.44
C LEU A 53 6.15 -6.93 6.75
N TYR A 54 6.47 -8.20 7.04
CA TYR A 54 7.59 -8.88 6.40
C TYR A 54 7.38 -9.07 4.88
N ALA A 55 6.16 -9.42 4.46
CA ALA A 55 5.81 -9.54 3.05
C ALA A 55 5.96 -8.19 2.31
N ALA A 56 5.50 -7.10 2.91
CA ALA A 56 5.67 -5.75 2.37
C ALA A 56 7.16 -5.40 2.20
N ALA A 57 8.00 -5.69 3.20
CA ALA A 57 9.44 -5.47 3.13
C ALA A 57 10.09 -6.22 1.95
N ARG A 58 9.73 -7.50 1.74
CA ARG A 58 10.25 -8.30 0.62
C ARG A 58 9.84 -7.74 -0.75
N TYR A 59 8.59 -7.32 -0.89
CA TYR A 59 8.10 -6.75 -2.14
C TYR A 59 8.78 -5.40 -2.42
N ASN A 60 8.90 -4.54 -1.40
CA ASN A 60 9.58 -3.25 -1.53
C ASN A 60 11.06 -3.41 -1.90
N ALA A 61 11.75 -4.39 -1.31
CA ALA A 61 13.15 -4.69 -1.66
C ALA A 61 13.29 -5.15 -3.13
N PHE A 62 12.37 -5.99 -3.61
CA PHE A 62 12.34 -6.38 -5.03
C PHE A 62 12.15 -5.17 -5.95
N VAL A 63 11.19 -4.30 -5.62
CA VAL A 63 10.91 -3.08 -6.40
C VAL A 63 12.12 -2.15 -6.41
N ALA A 64 12.72 -1.87 -5.24
CA ALA A 64 13.89 -1.01 -5.14
C ALA A 64 15.06 -1.54 -5.97
N ASN A 65 15.36 -2.83 -5.85
CA ASN A 65 16.52 -3.42 -6.52
C ASN A 65 16.31 -3.67 -8.01
N THR A 66 15.12 -4.13 -8.41
CA THR A 66 14.91 -4.71 -9.76
C THR A 66 14.07 -3.82 -10.68
N VAL A 67 13.18 -3.01 -10.11
CA VAL A 67 12.26 -2.16 -10.91
C VAL A 67 12.76 -0.73 -10.97
N LEU A 68 13.25 -0.21 -9.84
CA LEU A 68 13.74 1.16 -9.71
C LEU A 68 15.26 1.27 -9.79
N GLU A 69 15.98 0.16 -9.67
CA GLU A 69 17.44 0.09 -9.69
C GLU A 69 18.10 1.13 -8.75
N VAL A 70 17.57 1.24 -7.53
CA VAL A 70 18.00 2.24 -6.54
C VAL A 70 19.46 2.02 -6.17
N GLU A 71 20.31 3.02 -6.37
CA GLU A 71 21.74 2.94 -6.02
C GLU A 71 21.99 2.98 -4.51
N ASN A 72 21.27 3.85 -3.78
CA ASN A 72 21.39 4.00 -2.33
C ASN A 72 20.18 3.39 -1.59
N HIS A 73 20.30 2.11 -1.24
CA HIS A 73 19.23 1.39 -0.55
C HIS A 73 18.88 1.96 0.83
N GLU A 74 19.84 2.54 1.56
CA GLU A 74 19.60 3.06 2.91
C GLU A 74 18.68 4.29 2.88
N GLU A 75 18.90 5.20 1.92
CA GLU A 75 18.03 6.37 1.73
C GLU A 75 16.60 5.97 1.32
N PHE A 76 16.48 4.92 0.50
CA PHE A 76 15.18 4.36 0.15
C PHE A 76 14.47 3.75 1.37
N VAL A 77 15.19 2.98 2.20
CA VAL A 77 14.65 2.42 3.45
C VAL A 77 14.15 3.53 4.36
N GLN A 78 14.93 4.59 4.58
CA GLN A 78 14.53 5.72 5.43
C GLN A 78 13.26 6.39 4.92
N THR A 79 13.17 6.60 3.61
CA THR A 79 11.97 7.15 2.96
C THR A 79 10.75 6.26 3.19
N MET A 80 10.88 4.95 2.96
CA MET A 80 9.79 3.99 3.12
C MET A 80 9.32 3.87 4.57
N VAL A 81 10.25 3.85 5.52
CA VAL A 81 9.92 3.81 6.96
C VAL A 81 9.16 5.06 7.38
N LYS A 82 9.58 6.24 6.91
CA LYS A 82 8.89 7.50 7.19
C LYS A 82 7.46 7.50 6.64
N GLN A 83 7.28 7.11 5.38
CA GLN A 83 5.96 7.01 4.75
C GLN A 83 5.05 6.02 5.49
N TYR A 84 5.57 4.84 5.83
CA TYR A 84 4.82 3.85 6.60
C TYR A 84 4.40 4.39 7.97
N ALA A 85 5.30 5.06 8.70
CA ALA A 85 4.99 5.64 9.99
C ALA A 85 3.90 6.73 9.89
N GLU A 86 3.93 7.56 8.85
CA GLU A 86 2.90 8.57 8.60
C GLU A 86 1.54 7.92 8.29
N MET A 87 1.49 6.95 7.36
CA MET A 87 0.25 6.22 7.04
C MET A 87 -0.30 5.48 8.25
N LEU A 88 0.55 4.81 9.04
CA LEU A 88 0.13 4.09 10.23
C LEU A 88 -0.47 5.06 11.26
N ARG A 89 0.17 6.21 11.50
CA ARG A 89 -0.38 7.25 12.41
C ARG A 89 -1.72 7.77 11.93
N GLN A 90 -1.88 8.02 10.63
CA GLN A 90 -3.15 8.49 10.07
C GLN A 90 -4.28 7.46 10.27
N ASN A 91 -4.01 6.18 10.02
CA ASN A 91 -5.00 5.11 10.22
C ASN A 91 -5.32 4.90 11.72
N LEU A 92 -4.33 4.97 12.60
CA LEU A 92 -4.56 4.88 14.05
C LEU A 92 -5.34 6.07 14.62
N ALA A 93 -5.28 7.22 13.95
CA ALA A 93 -6.06 8.40 14.29
C ALA A 93 -7.49 8.37 13.70
N ASP A 94 -7.84 7.35 12.88
CA ASP A 94 -9.18 7.22 12.33
C ASP A 94 -10.19 6.87 13.45
N PRO A 95 -11.17 7.74 13.74
CA PRO A 95 -12.17 7.47 14.77
C PRO A 95 -13.03 6.23 14.47
N ASN A 96 -13.14 5.81 13.20
CA ASN A 96 -13.89 4.62 12.82
C ASN A 96 -13.12 3.32 13.06
N LEU A 97 -11.81 3.37 13.31
CA LEU A 97 -11.01 2.18 13.60
C LEU A 97 -11.41 1.51 14.92
N ALA A 98 -11.90 2.29 15.88
CA ALA A 98 -12.33 1.81 17.20
C ALA A 98 -13.77 1.28 17.22
N ALA A 99 -14.55 1.46 16.15
CA ALA A 99 -15.89 0.91 16.06
C ALA A 99 -15.78 -0.60 15.86
N LYS A 100 -16.18 -1.39 16.87
CA LYS A 100 -16.43 -2.82 16.67
C LYS A 100 -17.46 -2.94 15.53
N PRO A 101 -17.23 -3.80 14.53
CA PRO A 101 -18.30 -4.12 13.59
C PRO A 101 -19.48 -4.71 14.40
N GLU A 102 -20.67 -4.14 14.21
CA GLU A 102 -21.95 -4.67 14.73
C GLU A 102 -22.26 -6.05 14.16
#